data_AF-A0AAU2SR42-F1
#
_entry.id   AF-A0AAU2SR42-F1
#
_cell.length_a   1.000
_cell.length_b   1.000
_cell.length_c   1.000
_cell.angle_alpha   90.00
_cell.angle_beta   90.00
_cell.angle_gamma   90.00
#
_symmetry.space_group_name_H-M   'P 1'
#
loop_
_entity.id
_entity.type
_entity.pdbx_description
1 polymer ?
#
loop_
_entity_poly.entity_id
_entity_poly.type
_entity_poly.pdbx_seq_one_letter_code
_entity_poly.pdbx_strand_id
1 'polypeptide(L)'
;MRDRIDRGDSLLAAYRADPPSSACTDVEIESLDLHVLDLFDRTDSPAKRADVARGLFLTREDLAPLLVLGTGLSGLRPSELLNLPASHQHDTVRGTVTIRVPDRRHGGHANLRWELRASDDQPLGPGDLYLMVHRLTERARRASGSDRLWCLWSLTGPGTMPPRSVAPLLKAWAHRHRLSDDAGLPLEPILLQVRRAYASLLASSV
;
A
#
# COMPACT_ATOMS: atom_id res chain seq x y z
N MET A 1 -4.27 -10.21 1.39
CA MET A 1 -3.07 -9.34 1.51
C MET A 1 -2.81 -8.98 2.96
N ARG A 2 -3.77 -8.36 3.66
CA ARG A 2 -3.68 -8.08 5.10
C ARG A 2 -3.31 -9.32 5.92
N ASP A 3 -4.07 -10.41 5.79
CA ASP A 3 -3.80 -11.67 6.51
C ASP A 3 -2.43 -12.27 6.18
N ARG A 4 -1.97 -12.09 4.93
CA ARG A 4 -0.64 -12.54 4.48
C ARG A 4 0.46 -11.82 5.27
N ILE A 5 0.32 -10.51 5.45
CA ILE A 5 1.27 -9.66 6.17
C ILE A 5 1.16 -9.87 7.68
N ASP A 6 -0.05 -9.95 8.24
CA ASP A 6 -0.27 -10.22 9.67
C ASP A 6 0.33 -11.58 10.08
N ARG A 7 0.22 -12.59 9.20
CA ARG A 7 0.90 -13.88 9.38
C ARG A 7 2.42 -13.75 9.35
N GLY A 8 2.97 -12.98 8.40
CA GLY A 8 4.41 -12.71 8.34
C GLY A 8 4.92 -12.00 9.59
N ASP A 9 4.19 -11.00 10.08
CA ASP A 9 4.50 -10.28 11.31
C ASP A 9 4.47 -11.20 12.53
N SER A 10 3.51 -12.13 12.59
CA SER A 10 3.43 -13.13 13.67
C SER A 10 4.64 -14.08 13.67
N LEU A 11 5.06 -14.55 12.49
CA LEU A 11 6.25 -15.39 12.34
C LEU A 11 7.53 -14.65 12.73
N LEU A 12 7.63 -13.37 12.34
CA LEU A 12 8.76 -12.52 12.69
C LEU A 12 8.81 -12.23 14.20
N ALA A 13 7.65 -11.98 14.83
CA ALA A 13 7.55 -11.80 16.27
C ALA A 13 7.98 -13.05 17.03
N ALA A 14 7.58 -14.23 16.57
CA ALA A 14 8.02 -15.51 17.13
C ALA A 14 9.55 -15.69 17.00
N TYR A 15 10.12 -15.38 15.82
CA TYR A 15 11.58 -15.42 15.60
C TYR A 15 12.34 -14.47 16.53
N ARG A 16 11.83 -13.27 16.79
CA ARG A 16 12.45 -12.30 17.70
C ARG A 16 12.39 -12.74 19.16
N ALA A 17 11.32 -13.44 19.55
CA ALA A 17 11.15 -13.94 20.90
C ALA A 17 12.10 -15.11 21.23
N ASP A 18 12.42 -15.94 20.23
CA ASP A 18 13.33 -17.07 20.36
C ASP A 18 14.27 -17.16 19.14
N PRO A 19 15.31 -16.29 19.07
CA PRO A 19 16.26 -16.34 17.98
C PRO A 19 17.13 -17.60 18.11
N PRO A 20 17.33 -18.39 17.04
CA PRO A 20 18.22 -19.54 17.10
C PRO A 20 19.63 -19.10 17.48
N SER A 21 20.27 -19.85 18.39
CA SER A 21 21.52 -19.48 19.09
C SER A 21 22.74 -19.15 18.21
N SER A 22 22.64 -19.32 16.90
CA SER A 22 23.67 -19.00 15.90
C SER A 22 23.43 -17.69 15.14
N ALA A 23 22.36 -16.95 15.43
CA ALA A 23 21.95 -15.78 14.65
C ALA A 23 22.01 -14.49 15.47
N CYS A 24 23.01 -13.67 15.16
CA CYS A 24 23.08 -12.23 15.37
C CYS A 24 23.71 -11.74 16.69
N THR A 25 25.01 -11.40 16.59
CA THR A 25 25.73 -10.50 17.48
C THR A 25 25.34 -9.05 17.14
N ASP A 26 24.89 -8.28 18.13
CA ASP A 26 24.85 -6.80 18.19
C ASP A 26 24.32 -6.00 16.98
N VAL A 27 23.21 -6.41 16.38
CA VAL A 27 22.48 -5.55 15.42
C VAL A 27 21.15 -5.11 16.05
N GLU A 28 20.96 -3.80 16.18
CA GLU A 28 19.76 -3.18 16.77
C GLU A 28 18.49 -3.74 16.14
N ILE A 29 17.55 -4.17 16.99
CA ILE A 29 16.31 -4.89 16.63
C ILE A 29 15.42 -4.12 15.62
N GLU A 30 15.62 -2.80 15.44
CA GLU A 30 14.94 -1.99 14.41
C GLU A 30 15.52 -2.17 13.00
N SER A 31 16.82 -2.44 12.87
CA SER A 31 17.48 -2.73 11.58
C SER A 31 17.31 -4.19 11.13
N LEU A 32 16.68 -5.01 11.99
CA LEU A 32 16.46 -6.44 11.79
C LEU A 32 15.50 -6.74 10.64
N ASP A 33 14.68 -5.82 10.14
CA ASP A 33 13.68 -6.14 9.10
C ASP A 33 14.30 -6.33 7.70
N LEU A 34 15.36 -5.56 7.39
CA LEU A 34 16.21 -5.81 6.23
C LEU A 34 17.20 -6.93 6.54
N HIS A 35 17.71 -7.01 7.77
CA HIS A 35 18.65 -8.05 8.19
C HIS A 35 18.00 -9.44 8.29
N VAL A 36 16.68 -9.55 8.42
CA VAL A 36 15.94 -10.81 8.36
C VAL A 36 15.86 -11.28 6.91
N LEU A 37 15.66 -10.39 5.94
CA LEU A 37 15.82 -10.73 4.52
C LEU A 37 17.28 -11.13 4.22
N ASP A 38 18.25 -10.49 4.86
CA ASP A 38 19.69 -10.81 4.82
C ASP A 38 20.02 -12.15 5.52
N LEU A 39 19.30 -12.50 6.59
CA LEU A 39 19.45 -13.78 7.27
C LEU A 39 18.83 -14.92 6.44
N PHE A 40 17.74 -14.63 5.74
CA PHE A 40 17.18 -15.47 4.68
C PHE A 40 18.02 -15.43 3.38
N ASP A 41 18.98 -14.50 3.23
CA ASP A 41 19.95 -14.41 2.12
C ASP A 41 20.99 -15.54 2.16
N ARG A 42 21.04 -16.31 3.25
CA ARG A 42 21.67 -17.65 3.25
C ARG A 42 20.96 -18.64 2.32
N THR A 43 19.83 -18.25 1.72
CA THR A 43 19.26 -18.95 0.58
C THR A 43 19.72 -18.29 -0.72
N ASP A 44 20.51 -19.02 -1.50
CA ASP A 44 21.13 -18.62 -2.79
C ASP A 44 20.12 -18.34 -3.93
N SER A 45 18.86 -18.03 -3.62
CA SER A 45 17.75 -17.96 -4.58
C SER A 45 16.96 -16.64 -4.47
N PRO A 46 16.98 -15.80 -5.52
CA PRO A 46 16.11 -14.62 -5.63
C PRO A 46 14.62 -14.92 -5.46
N ALA A 47 14.16 -16.13 -5.82
CA ALA A 47 12.76 -16.53 -5.67
C ALA A 47 12.36 -16.68 -4.20
N LYS A 48 13.21 -17.30 -3.38
CA LYS A 48 12.96 -17.46 -1.94
C LYS A 48 12.93 -16.12 -1.22
N ARG A 49 13.82 -15.19 -1.59
CA ARG A 49 13.80 -13.81 -1.07
C ARG A 49 12.50 -13.09 -1.43
N ALA A 50 12.02 -13.25 -2.66
CA ALA A 50 10.75 -12.67 -3.09
C ALA A 50 9.55 -13.26 -2.32
N ASP A 51 9.56 -14.56 -2.00
CA ASP A 51 8.47 -15.21 -1.27
C ASP A 51 8.42 -14.79 0.20
N VAL A 52 9.58 -14.69 0.86
CA VAL A 52 9.66 -14.13 2.22
C VAL A 52 9.21 -12.67 2.23
N ALA A 53 9.70 -11.87 1.27
CA ALA A 53 9.33 -10.47 1.17
C ALA A 53 7.82 -10.27 0.92
N ARG A 54 7.19 -11.12 0.11
CA ARG A 54 5.72 -11.11 -0.07
C ARG A 54 4.99 -11.32 1.26
N GLY A 55 5.52 -12.16 2.15
CA GLY A 55 4.97 -12.38 3.48
C GLY A 55 5.08 -11.19 4.42
N LEU A 56 6.06 -10.31 4.23
CA LEU A 56 6.40 -9.24 5.19
C LEU A 56 6.13 -7.82 4.65
N PHE A 57 5.97 -7.65 3.34
CA PHE A 57 5.87 -6.35 2.72
C PHE A 57 4.75 -6.30 1.68
N LEU A 58 4.28 -5.08 1.42
CA LEU A 58 3.60 -4.80 0.16
C LEU A 58 4.60 -4.85 -0.99
N THR A 59 4.18 -5.50 -2.07
CA THR A 59 4.96 -5.64 -3.29
C THR A 59 4.30 -4.88 -4.44
N ARG A 60 4.97 -4.85 -5.59
CA ARG A 60 4.41 -4.28 -6.82
C ARG A 60 3.12 -4.99 -7.28
N GLU A 61 2.96 -6.28 -6.99
CA GLU A 61 1.77 -7.05 -7.35
C GLU A 61 0.53 -6.60 -6.55
N ASP A 62 0.75 -6.12 -5.33
CA ASP A 62 -0.28 -5.63 -4.42
C ASP A 62 -0.73 -4.20 -4.77
N LEU A 63 0.15 -3.41 -5.40
CA LEU A 63 -0.09 -1.98 -5.61
C LEU A 63 -1.25 -1.68 -6.56
N ALA A 64 -1.33 -2.38 -7.69
CA ALA A 64 -2.36 -2.11 -8.71
C ALA A 64 -3.79 -2.23 -8.17
N PRO A 65 -4.21 -3.35 -7.54
CA PRO A 65 -5.57 -3.46 -7.00
C PRO A 65 -5.86 -2.44 -5.89
N LEU A 66 -4.86 -2.09 -5.06
CA LEU A 66 -5.03 -1.08 -4.03
C LEU A 66 -5.17 0.34 -4.59
N LEU A 67 -4.46 0.68 -5.67
CA LEU A 67 -4.63 1.97 -6.36
C LEU A 67 -6.01 2.07 -7.02
N VAL A 68 -6.50 0.97 -7.63
CA VAL A 68 -7.85 0.91 -8.21
C VAL A 68 -8.90 1.13 -7.14
N LEU A 69 -8.82 0.38 -6.03
CA LEU A 69 -9.71 0.53 -4.89
C LEU A 69 -9.66 1.95 -4.31
N GLY A 70 -8.45 2.46 -4.05
CA GLY A 70 -8.26 3.80 -3.51
C GLY A 70 -8.81 4.89 -4.42
N THR A 71 -8.71 4.74 -5.74
CA THR A 71 -9.32 5.69 -6.69
C THR A 71 -10.83 5.62 -6.62
N GLY A 72 -11.42 4.43 -6.52
CA GLY A 72 -12.86 4.26 -6.33
C GLY A 72 -13.37 4.94 -5.05
N LEU A 73 -12.67 4.72 -3.92
CA LEU A 73 -13.08 5.23 -2.61
C LEU A 73 -12.86 6.73 -2.42
N SER A 74 -11.77 7.28 -2.94
CA SER A 74 -11.38 8.69 -2.71
C SER A 74 -11.70 9.64 -3.85
N GLY A 75 -11.94 9.11 -5.05
CA GLY A 75 -12.07 9.90 -6.27
C GLY A 75 -10.76 10.53 -6.79
N LEU A 76 -9.63 10.27 -6.13
CA LEU A 76 -8.30 10.75 -6.55
C LEU A 76 -7.76 9.95 -7.74
N ARG A 77 -6.97 10.60 -8.59
CA ARG A 77 -6.24 9.90 -9.64
C ARG A 77 -5.18 8.99 -9.02
N PRO A 78 -4.85 7.85 -9.64
CA PRO A 78 -3.80 6.95 -9.14
C PRO A 78 -2.45 7.62 -8.91
N SER A 79 -2.08 8.60 -9.75
CA SER A 79 -0.84 9.35 -9.59
C SER A 79 -0.88 10.31 -8.40
N GLU A 80 -2.06 10.79 -8.00
CA GLU A 80 -2.24 11.58 -6.77
C GLU A 80 -2.18 10.66 -5.55
N LEU A 81 -2.89 9.52 -5.59
CA LEU A 81 -2.82 8.49 -4.55
C LEU A 81 -1.40 8.01 -4.29
N LEU A 82 -0.65 7.69 -5.36
CA LEU A 82 0.72 7.19 -5.25
C LEU A 82 1.65 8.24 -4.59
N ASN A 83 1.33 9.53 -4.70
CA ASN A 83 2.10 10.63 -4.11
C ASN A 83 1.61 11.05 -2.72
N LEU A 84 0.63 10.36 -2.13
CA LEU A 84 0.20 10.66 -0.77
C LEU A 84 1.38 10.55 0.21
N PRO A 85 1.55 11.52 1.12
CA PRO A 85 2.50 11.39 2.21
C PRO A 85 1.98 10.41 3.27
N ALA A 86 2.91 9.83 4.02
CA ALA A 86 2.61 9.01 5.20
C ALA A 86 2.27 9.88 6.43
N SER A 87 2.73 11.13 6.44
CA SER A 87 2.36 12.09 7.48
C SER A 87 0.87 12.42 7.41
N HIS A 88 0.19 12.28 8.54
CA HIS A 88 -1.22 12.58 8.70
C HIS A 88 -1.51 13.06 10.12
N GLN A 89 -2.65 13.73 10.28
CA GLN A 89 -3.25 14.03 11.57
C GLN A 89 -4.46 13.12 11.76
N HIS A 90 -4.47 12.37 12.85
CA HIS A 90 -5.59 11.51 13.22
C HIS A 90 -6.35 12.14 14.40
N ASP A 91 -7.61 12.50 14.16
CA ASP A 91 -8.54 12.95 15.18
C ASP A 91 -9.44 11.78 15.56
N THR A 92 -9.13 11.13 16.68
CA THR A 92 -9.85 9.95 17.19
C THR A 92 -11.23 10.30 17.72
N VAL A 93 -11.44 11.52 18.20
CA VAL A 93 -12.74 11.99 18.73
C VAL A 93 -13.73 12.17 17.59
N ARG A 94 -13.29 12.78 16.49
CA ARG A 94 -14.13 12.97 15.30
C ARG A 94 -14.10 11.79 14.34
N GLY A 95 -13.21 10.82 14.56
CA GLY A 95 -12.99 9.70 13.64
C GLY A 95 -12.56 10.18 12.26
N THR A 96 -11.58 11.08 12.17
CA THR A 96 -11.10 11.61 10.88
C THR A 96 -9.60 11.54 10.73
N VAL A 97 -9.14 11.31 9.51
CA VAL A 97 -7.74 11.44 9.12
C VAL A 97 -7.59 12.63 8.16
N THR A 98 -6.61 13.48 8.42
CA THR A 98 -6.28 14.64 7.60
C THR A 98 -4.87 14.53 7.06
N ILE A 99 -4.71 14.67 5.75
CA ILE A 99 -3.45 14.49 5.04
C ILE A 99 -3.15 15.79 4.29
N ARG A 100 -1.97 16.35 4.55
CA ARG A 100 -1.51 17.57 3.88
C ARG A 100 -0.78 17.21 2.58
N VAL A 101 -1.40 17.49 1.44
CA VAL A 101 -0.83 17.19 0.13
C VAL A 101 -0.35 18.45 -0.59
N PRO A 102 0.69 18.38 -1.44
CA PRO A 102 1.07 19.50 -2.30
C PRO A 102 -0.05 19.84 -3.30
N ASP A 103 -0.49 21.09 -3.31
CA ASP A 103 -1.39 21.62 -4.33
C ASP A 103 -0.59 22.21 -5.49
N ARG A 104 -0.44 21.42 -6.55
CA ARG A 104 0.29 21.82 -7.75
C ARG A 104 -0.40 22.93 -8.55
N ARG A 105 -1.71 23.15 -8.36
CA ARG A 105 -2.46 24.16 -9.13
C ARG A 105 -2.30 25.54 -8.53
N HIS A 106 -2.26 25.63 -7.21
CA HIS A 106 -2.21 26.90 -6.49
C HIS A 106 -0.87 27.17 -5.79
N GLY A 107 0.13 26.30 -5.99
CA GLY A 107 1.49 26.52 -5.47
C GLY A 107 1.58 26.45 -3.95
N GLY A 108 0.81 25.56 -3.31
CA GLY A 108 0.72 25.48 -1.85
C GLY A 108 0.44 24.06 -1.35
N HIS A 109 -0.32 23.95 -0.27
CA HIS A 109 -0.79 22.66 0.24
C HIS A 109 -2.31 22.66 0.38
N ALA A 110 -2.91 21.51 0.08
CA ALA A 110 -4.31 21.22 0.35
C ALA A 110 -4.43 20.16 1.45
N ASN A 111 -5.53 20.18 2.19
CA ASN A 111 -5.84 19.15 3.17
C ASN A 111 -6.90 18.21 2.61
N LEU A 112 -6.54 16.94 2.49
CA LEU A 112 -7.50 15.86 2.27
C LEU A 112 -7.99 15.41 3.63
N ARG A 113 -9.29 15.60 3.91
CA ARG A 113 -9.92 15.12 5.13
C ARG A 113 -10.85 13.97 4.79
N TRP A 114 -10.61 12.82 5.41
CA TRP A 114 -11.44 11.63 5.26
C TRP A 114 -11.98 11.19 6.61
N GLU A 115 -13.24 10.80 6.62
CA GLU A 115 -13.87 10.14 7.76
C GLU A 115 -13.45 8.67 7.80
N LEU A 116 -13.26 8.17 9.02
CA LEU A 116 -13.05 6.78 9.33
C LEU A 116 -14.40 6.11 9.57
N ARG A 117 -14.51 4.85 9.19
CA ARG A 117 -15.71 4.06 9.42
C ARG A 117 -15.57 3.34 10.75
N ALA A 118 -16.54 3.52 11.63
CA ALA A 118 -16.45 3.11 13.03
C ALA A 118 -16.84 1.65 13.28
N SER A 119 -17.38 0.95 12.27
CA SER A 119 -17.94 -0.41 12.41
C SER A 119 -17.55 -1.30 11.25
N ASP A 120 -17.34 -2.59 11.54
CA ASP A 120 -17.03 -3.64 10.57
C ASP A 120 -18.16 -3.84 9.52
N ASP A 121 -19.38 -3.42 9.84
CA ASP A 121 -20.54 -3.48 8.94
C ASP A 121 -20.61 -2.30 7.94
N GLN A 122 -19.74 -1.30 8.08
CA GLN A 122 -19.71 -0.18 7.13
C GLN A 122 -18.74 -0.46 5.97
N PRO A 123 -19.11 -0.10 4.72
CA PRO A 123 -18.21 -0.21 3.58
C PRO A 123 -16.93 0.58 3.81
N LEU A 124 -15.79 -0.04 3.49
CA LEU A 124 -14.46 0.55 3.64
C LEU A 124 -14.38 1.98 3.07
N GLY A 125 -13.98 2.94 3.89
CA GLY A 125 -13.76 4.33 3.48
C GLY A 125 -12.33 4.60 2.99
N PRO A 126 -12.10 5.74 2.32
CA PRO A 126 -10.75 6.13 1.88
C PRO A 126 -9.79 6.37 3.06
N GLY A 127 -10.30 6.85 4.21
CA GLY A 127 -9.51 7.01 5.43
C GLY A 127 -9.06 5.67 6.02
N ASP A 128 -9.95 4.68 6.03
CA ASP A 128 -9.65 3.34 6.54
C ASP A 128 -8.60 2.64 5.65
N LEU A 129 -8.76 2.74 4.32
CA LEU A 129 -7.77 2.26 3.36
C LEU A 129 -6.42 2.95 3.57
N TYR A 130 -6.40 4.27 3.75
CA TYR A 130 -5.18 5.03 3.99
C TYR A 130 -4.44 4.52 5.23
N LEU A 131 -5.14 4.38 6.37
CA LEU A 131 -4.54 3.90 7.61
C LEU A 131 -4.08 2.44 7.51
N MET A 132 -4.85 1.59 6.81
CA MET A 132 -4.42 0.21 6.52
C MET A 132 -3.12 0.20 5.72
N VAL A 133 -3.05 0.94 4.61
CA VAL A 133 -1.83 1.02 3.79
C VAL A 133 -0.69 1.63 4.60
N HIS A 134 -0.95 2.66 5.40
CA HIS A 134 0.03 3.28 6.28
C HIS A 134 0.67 2.26 7.23
N ARG A 135 -0.13 1.38 7.84
CA ARG A 135 0.38 0.27 8.65
C ARG A 135 1.19 -0.72 7.80
N LEU A 136 0.63 -1.18 6.68
CA LEU A 136 1.24 -2.22 5.84
C LEU A 136 2.57 -1.79 5.18
N THR A 137 2.77 -0.49 4.95
CA THR A 137 4.02 0.02 4.36
C THR A 137 5.00 0.59 5.39
N GLU A 138 4.67 0.58 6.69
CA GLU A 138 5.50 1.17 7.75
C GLU A 138 6.93 0.64 7.72
N ARG A 139 7.06 -0.69 7.64
CA ARG A 139 8.36 -1.38 7.57
C ARG A 139 9.20 -0.89 6.39
N ALA A 140 8.61 -0.86 5.19
CA ALA A 140 9.30 -0.40 3.97
C ALA A 140 9.69 1.09 4.06
N ARG A 141 8.83 1.93 4.64
CA ARG A 141 9.13 3.35 4.85
C ARG A 141 10.29 3.57 5.80
N ARG A 142 10.29 2.91 6.96
CA ARG A 142 11.38 2.99 7.95
C ARG A 142 12.71 2.58 7.31
N ALA A 143 12.72 1.46 6.58
CA ALA A 143 13.90 0.94 5.91
C ALA A 143 14.44 1.82 4.76
N SER A 144 13.56 2.57 4.07
CA SER A 144 13.95 3.43 2.95
C SER A 144 14.13 4.91 3.33
N GLY A 145 13.73 5.31 4.54
CA GLY A 145 13.66 6.72 4.96
C GLY A 145 12.62 7.56 4.20
N SER A 146 11.71 6.94 3.45
CA SER A 146 10.74 7.68 2.63
C SER A 146 9.54 8.21 3.43
N ASP A 147 9.14 9.44 3.12
CA ASP A 147 7.95 10.11 3.64
C ASP A 147 6.66 9.79 2.86
N ARG A 148 6.75 9.03 1.76
CA ARG A 148 5.60 8.66 0.92
C ARG A 148 4.88 7.45 1.49
N LEU A 149 3.56 7.48 1.44
CA LEU A 149 2.69 6.38 1.89
C LEU A 149 3.04 5.07 1.17
N TRP A 150 3.22 5.13 -0.15
CA TRP A 150 3.47 3.96 -0.99
C TRP A 150 4.97 3.66 -1.11
N CYS A 151 5.52 3.09 -0.04
CA CYS A 151 6.82 2.45 -0.07
C CYS A 151 6.63 0.93 -0.11
N LEU A 152 7.21 0.29 -1.13
CA LEU A 152 7.02 -1.12 -1.44
C LEU A 152 8.37 -1.81 -1.48
N TRP A 153 8.38 -3.10 -1.20
CA TRP A 153 9.57 -3.91 -1.41
C TRP A 153 9.77 -4.25 -2.89
N SER A 154 11.04 -4.30 -3.30
CA SER A 154 11.49 -4.82 -4.59
C SER A 154 12.78 -5.61 -4.41
N LEU A 155 13.24 -6.31 -5.46
CA LEU A 155 14.50 -7.05 -5.43
C LEU A 155 15.73 -6.18 -5.12
N THR A 156 15.65 -4.86 -5.39
CA THR A 156 16.70 -3.90 -5.06
C THR A 156 16.48 -3.22 -3.70
N GLY A 157 15.56 -3.74 -2.89
CA GLY A 157 15.17 -3.18 -1.60
C GLY A 157 13.87 -2.36 -1.62
N PRO A 158 13.47 -1.82 -0.46
CA PRO A 158 12.29 -1.00 -0.33
C PRO A 158 12.46 0.36 -1.00
N GLY A 159 11.39 0.85 -1.63
CA GLY A 159 11.42 2.15 -2.30
C GLY A 159 10.05 2.60 -2.79
N THR A 160 10.04 3.80 -3.36
CA THR A 160 8.83 4.41 -3.92
C THR A 160 8.77 4.21 -5.42
N MET A 161 7.55 4.15 -5.95
CA MET A 161 7.34 4.10 -7.38
C MET A 161 7.22 5.52 -7.96
N PRO A 162 7.86 5.83 -9.10
CA PRO A 162 7.66 7.10 -9.76
C PRO A 162 6.26 7.15 -10.42
N PRO A 163 5.59 8.31 -10.45
CA PRO A 163 4.22 8.42 -10.98
C PRO A 163 4.05 7.95 -12.43
N ARG A 164 5.10 8.10 -13.26
CA ARG A 164 5.12 7.62 -14.66
C ARG A 164 4.96 6.11 -14.79
N SER A 165 5.25 5.35 -13.73
CA SER A 165 5.13 3.89 -13.75
C SER A 165 3.73 3.38 -13.42
N VAL A 166 2.79 4.26 -13.06
CA VAL A 166 1.41 3.89 -12.70
C VAL A 166 0.63 3.33 -13.87
N ALA A 167 0.63 4.02 -15.02
CA ALA A 167 -0.12 3.54 -16.19
C ALA A 167 0.38 2.16 -16.69
N PRO A 168 1.71 1.93 -16.86
CA PRO A 168 2.22 0.59 -17.19
C PRO A 168 1.85 -0.48 -16.15
N LEU A 169 1.89 -0.14 -14.86
CA LEU A 169 1.51 -1.05 -13.78
C LEU A 169 0.05 -1.50 -13.91
N LEU A 170 -0.87 -0.54 -14.08
CA LEU A 170 -2.29 -0.81 -14.18
C LEU A 170 -2.63 -1.60 -15.44
N LYS A 171 -1.99 -1.29 -16.58
CA LYS A 171 -2.15 -2.04 -17.83
C LYS A 171 -1.70 -3.49 -17.70
N ALA A 172 -0.53 -3.72 -17.10
CA ALA A 172 -0.02 -5.06 -16.86
C ALA A 172 -0.92 -5.87 -15.91
N TRP A 173 -1.47 -5.22 -14.88
CA TRP A 173 -2.42 -5.84 -13.96
C TRP A 173 -3.73 -6.19 -14.65
N ALA A 174 -4.34 -5.26 -15.38
CA ALA A 174 -5.58 -5.49 -16.12
C ALA A 174 -5.46 -6.65 -17.11
N HIS A 175 -4.35 -6.69 -17.88
CA HIS A 175 -4.06 -7.79 -18.79
C HIS A 175 -3.94 -9.14 -18.06
N ARG A 176 -3.20 -9.18 -16.94
CA ARG A 176 -3.01 -10.41 -16.15
C ARG A 176 -4.33 -10.96 -15.60
N HIS A 177 -5.24 -10.09 -15.21
CA HIS A 177 -6.56 -10.45 -14.69
C HIS A 177 -7.63 -10.52 -15.77
N ARG A 178 -7.26 -10.37 -17.05
CA ARG A 178 -8.17 -10.39 -18.21
C ARG A 178 -9.36 -9.45 -18.05
N LEU A 179 -9.12 -8.28 -17.45
CA LEU A 179 -10.15 -7.27 -17.29
C LEU A 179 -10.50 -6.67 -18.65
N SER A 180 -11.77 -6.74 -18.99
CA SER A 180 -12.34 -6.23 -20.23
C SER A 180 -13.48 -5.27 -19.91
N ASP A 181 -13.67 -4.28 -20.77
CA ASP A 181 -14.80 -3.35 -20.68
C ASP A 181 -16.09 -4.04 -21.17
N ASP A 182 -17.21 -3.30 -21.13
CA ASP A 182 -18.52 -3.81 -21.56
C ASP A 182 -18.56 -4.19 -23.06
N ALA A 183 -17.57 -3.77 -23.85
CA ALA A 183 -17.40 -4.13 -25.26
C ALA A 183 -16.43 -5.31 -25.47
N GLY A 184 -15.90 -5.91 -24.40
CA GLY A 184 -14.95 -7.02 -24.47
C GLY A 184 -13.53 -6.59 -24.83
N LEU A 185 -13.24 -5.29 -24.91
CA LEU A 185 -11.89 -4.78 -25.15
C LEU A 185 -11.09 -4.79 -23.84
N PRO A 186 -9.77 -5.04 -23.87
CA PRO A 186 -8.95 -4.92 -22.66
C PRO A 186 -9.15 -3.56 -22.02
N LEU A 187 -9.57 -3.53 -20.75
CA LEU A 187 -9.75 -2.30 -20.00
C LEU A 187 -8.42 -1.56 -19.99
N GLU A 188 -8.29 -0.52 -20.82
CA GLU A 188 -7.39 0.57 -20.48
C GLU A 188 -8.05 1.25 -19.28
N PRO A 189 -7.47 1.18 -18.07
CA PRO A 189 -8.11 1.70 -16.88
C PRO A 189 -8.10 3.23 -16.97
N ILE A 190 -9.03 3.78 -17.74
CA ILE A 190 -9.42 5.18 -17.74
C ILE A 190 -10.28 5.32 -16.49
N LEU A 191 -9.60 5.37 -15.34
CA LEU A 191 -10.17 5.31 -13.99
C LEU A 191 -11.17 6.44 -13.65
N LEU A 192 -11.41 7.35 -14.60
CA LEU A 192 -12.56 8.25 -14.59
C LEU A 192 -13.90 7.49 -14.61
N GLN A 193 -13.96 6.29 -15.20
CA GLN A 193 -15.18 5.46 -15.26
C GLN A 193 -15.47 4.73 -13.94
N VAL A 194 -14.44 4.25 -13.23
CA VAL A 194 -14.59 3.65 -11.88
C VAL A 194 -15.14 4.68 -10.88
N ARG A 195 -14.70 5.94 -10.99
CA ARG A 195 -15.23 7.05 -10.18
C ARG A 195 -16.73 7.26 -10.39
N ARG A 196 -17.22 7.13 -11.63
CA ARG A 196 -18.66 7.26 -11.94
C ARG A 196 -19.46 6.05 -11.46
N ALA A 197 -18.94 4.84 -11.68
CA ALA A 197 -19.60 3.61 -11.24
C ALA A 197 -19.78 3.53 -9.71
N TYR A 198 -18.76 3.89 -8.93
CA TYR A 198 -18.86 3.90 -7.47
C TYR A 198 -19.82 4.98 -6.94
N ALA A 199 -19.80 6.18 -7.55
CA ALA A 199 -20.75 7.24 -7.21
C ALA A 199 -22.20 6.85 -7.55
N SER A 200 -22.42 6.15 -8.67
CA SER A 200 -23.75 5.65 -9.07
C SER A 200 -24.25 4.50 -8.17
N LEU A 201 -23.37 3.61 -7.70
CA LEU A 201 -23.70 2.54 -6.75
C LEU A 201 -24.12 3.10 -5.38
N LEU A 202 -23.42 4.11 -4.87
CA LEU A 202 -23.80 4.79 -3.63
C LEU A 202 -25.10 5.59 -3.77
N ALA A 203 -25.37 6.16 -4.95
CA ALA A 203 -26.60 6.92 -5.21
C ALA A 203 -27.84 6.03 -5.45
N SER A 204 -27.66 4.77 -5.86
CA SER A 204 -28.77 3.82 -6.11
C SER A 204 -29.16 3.01 -4.87
N SER A 205 -28.53 3.28 -3.72
CA SER A 205 -28.79 2.62 -2.43
C SER A 205 -29.62 3.48 -1.46
N VAL A 206 -30.31 4.51 -1.99
CA VAL A 206 -31.26 5.40 -1.29
C VAL A 206 -32.59 5.33 -2.02
#